data_AF-A0A9W9STN6-F1
#
_entry.id   AF-A0A9W9STN6-F1
#
_cell.length_a   1.000
_cell.length_b   1.000
_cell.length_c   1.000
_cell.angle_alpha   90.00
_cell.angle_beta   90.00
_cell.angle_gamma   90.00
#
_symmetry.space_group_name_H-M   'P 1'
#
loop_
_entity.id
_entity.type
_entity.pdbx_description
1 polymer ?
#
loop_
_entity_poly.entity_id
_entity_poly.type
_entity_poly.pdbx_seq_one_letter_code
_entity_poly.pdbx_strand_id
1 'polypeptide(L)'
;MASGLFFDPRTLIFDHRTLLRTVPLITSTCTLWYSLDQDFFLNVFLRPDHRTRSNELLPSYFRAFFGPGTVRVLALLTLTLTGGGYNIWTERRSGLASPASLPWYTAGTILAASHLLFVPAVAPKVQAIIEDTSKGSSTNDLEGWLTVHRVRTWTVDLASWVCFAIGMSIVE
;
A
#
# COMPACT_ATOMS: atom_id res chain seq x y z
N MET A 1 -30.76 8.69 -16.38
CA MET A 1 -29.64 8.68 -17.35
C MET A 1 -28.70 9.83 -17.00
N ALA A 2 -27.68 9.59 -16.18
CA ALA A 2 -26.69 10.59 -15.77
C ALA A 2 -25.28 9.96 -15.70
N SER A 3 -24.92 9.18 -16.71
CA SER A 3 -23.69 8.37 -16.75
C SER A 3 -22.50 9.08 -17.41
N GLY A 4 -22.61 10.39 -17.72
CA GLY A 4 -21.60 11.11 -18.51
C GLY A 4 -20.69 12.05 -17.74
N LEU A 5 -21.05 12.47 -16.52
CA LEU A 5 -20.31 13.52 -15.78
C LEU A 5 -19.21 12.98 -14.85
N PHE A 6 -19.24 11.69 -14.53
CA PHE A 6 -18.31 11.07 -13.58
C PHE A 6 -16.91 10.81 -14.17
N PHE A 7 -16.78 10.90 -15.50
CA PHE A 7 -15.53 10.62 -16.23
C PHE A 7 -15.10 11.76 -17.16
N ASP A 8 -15.52 13.01 -16.93
CA ASP A 8 -14.91 14.13 -17.65
C ASP A 8 -13.53 14.43 -17.00
N PRO A 9 -12.40 14.22 -17.71
CA PRO A 9 -11.08 14.52 -17.16
C PRO A 9 -10.93 15.99 -16.76
N ARG A 10 -11.75 16.88 -17.34
CA ARG A 10 -11.72 18.32 -17.05
C ARG A 10 -12.28 18.64 -15.66
N THR A 11 -13.38 18.03 -15.24
CA THR A 11 -13.90 18.24 -13.87
C THR A 11 -12.96 17.67 -12.81
N LEU A 12 -12.30 16.52 -13.09
CA LEU A 12 -11.34 15.92 -12.16
C LEU A 12 -10.08 16.77 -11.94
N ILE A 13 -9.60 17.44 -12.99
CA ILE A 13 -8.39 18.27 -12.96
C ILE A 13 -8.67 19.68 -12.43
N PHE A 14 -9.84 20.26 -12.72
CA PHE A 14 -10.16 21.65 -12.37
C PHE A 14 -10.99 21.82 -11.08
N ASP A 15 -11.55 20.75 -10.50
CA ASP A 15 -12.14 20.79 -9.16
C ASP A 15 -11.18 20.21 -8.10
N HIS A 16 -10.49 21.11 -7.39
CA HIS A 16 -9.60 20.78 -6.29
C HIS A 16 -10.25 19.88 -5.22
N ARG A 17 -11.57 19.94 -5.02
CA ARG A 17 -12.26 19.12 -4.01
C ARG A 17 -12.40 17.68 -4.46
N THR A 18 -12.77 17.46 -5.73
CA THR A 18 -12.80 16.14 -6.35
C THR A 18 -11.40 15.52 -6.40
N LEU A 19 -10.37 16.32 -6.71
CA LEU A 19 -8.98 15.87 -6.64
C LEU A 19 -8.60 15.40 -5.23
N LEU A 20 -8.85 16.21 -4.19
CA LEU A 20 -8.51 15.87 -2.80
C LEU A 20 -9.29 14.66 -2.25
N ARG A 21 -10.51 14.43 -2.75
CA ARG A 21 -11.33 13.24 -2.44
C ARG A 21 -10.77 11.95 -3.03
N THR A 22 -10.13 12.03 -4.18
CA THR A 22 -9.58 10.87 -4.91
C THR A 22 -8.16 10.51 -4.48
N VAL A 23 -7.41 11.43 -3.85
CA VAL A 23 -6.04 11.19 -3.35
C VAL A 23 -5.88 9.85 -2.63
N PRO A 24 -6.63 9.52 -1.55
CA PRO A 24 -6.41 8.27 -0.81
C PRO A 24 -6.69 7.02 -1.64
N LEU A 25 -7.60 7.09 -2.61
CA LEU A 25 -7.87 5.98 -3.54
C LEU A 25 -6.70 5.79 -4.51
N ILE A 26 -6.18 6.88 -5.09
CA ILE A 26 -5.04 6.82 -6.02
C ILE A 26 -3.80 6.30 -5.30
N THR A 27 -3.48 6.84 -4.12
CA THR A 27 -2.27 6.47 -3.39
C THR A 27 -2.34 5.06 -2.81
N SER A 28 -3.52 4.60 -2.34
CA SER A 28 -3.71 3.21 -1.95
C SER A 28 -3.68 2.24 -3.14
N THR A 29 -4.11 2.66 -4.34
CA THR A 29 -3.94 1.90 -5.58
C THR A 29 -2.45 1.72 -5.89
N CYS A 30 -1.66 2.79 -5.79
CA CYS A 30 -0.20 2.72 -5.95
C CYS A 30 0.45 1.79 -4.91
N THR A 31 0.01 1.84 -3.64
CA THR A 31 0.48 0.92 -2.59
C THR A 31 0.19 -0.53 -2.94
N LEU A 32 -1.04 -0.85 -3.36
CA LEU A 32 -1.42 -2.20 -3.77
C LEU A 32 -0.61 -2.67 -4.98
N TRP A 33 -0.53 -1.86 -6.02
CA TRP A 33 0.23 -2.19 -7.22
C TRP A 33 1.70 -2.46 -6.89
N TYR A 34 2.32 -1.59 -6.10
CA TYR A 34 3.70 -1.77 -5.65
C TYR A 34 3.86 -3.06 -4.82
N SER A 35 2.90 -3.38 -3.96
CA SER A 35 2.92 -4.60 -3.16
C SER A 35 2.83 -5.87 -4.02
N LEU A 36 1.96 -5.86 -5.03
CA LEU A 36 1.82 -6.97 -5.99
C LEU A 36 3.07 -7.13 -6.85
N ASP A 37 3.65 -6.02 -7.32
CA ASP A 37 4.90 -6.03 -8.10
C ASP A 37 6.08 -6.56 -7.27
N GLN A 38 6.19 -6.14 -6.00
CA GLN A 38 7.18 -6.67 -5.07
C GLN A 38 7.00 -8.18 -4.86
N ASP A 39 5.77 -8.67 -4.66
CA ASP A 39 5.53 -10.10 -4.50
C ASP A 39 5.89 -10.87 -5.78
N PHE A 40 5.45 -10.40 -6.94
CA PHE A 40 5.75 -11.01 -8.23
C PHE A 40 7.25 -11.08 -8.49
N PHE A 41 7.95 -9.94 -8.39
CA PHE A 41 9.37 -9.86 -8.70
C PHE A 41 10.22 -10.66 -7.72
N LEU A 42 9.96 -10.54 -6.41
CA LEU A 42 10.78 -11.20 -5.40
C LEU A 42 10.56 -12.71 -5.34
N ASN A 43 9.39 -13.22 -5.75
CA ASN A 43 9.19 -14.66 -5.93
C ASN A 43 10.13 -15.28 -6.97
N VAL A 44 10.66 -14.51 -7.92
CA VAL A 44 11.60 -15.04 -8.93
C VAL A 44 12.86 -15.58 -8.25
N PHE A 45 13.34 -14.96 -7.16
CA PHE A 45 14.49 -15.44 -6.38
C PHE A 45 14.22 -16.77 -5.65
N LEU A 46 12.95 -17.16 -5.47
CA LEU A 46 12.57 -18.41 -4.80
C LEU A 46 12.44 -19.60 -5.75
N ARG A 47 12.58 -19.38 -7.06
CA ARG A 47 12.51 -20.46 -8.07
C ARG A 47 13.62 -21.49 -7.83
N PRO A 48 13.31 -22.81 -7.85
CA PRO A 48 14.29 -23.86 -7.56
C PRO A 48 15.59 -23.72 -8.38
N ASP A 49 15.47 -23.38 -9.66
CA ASP A 49 16.59 -23.22 -10.61
C ASP A 49 17.53 -22.04 -10.28
N HIS A 50 17.10 -21.14 -9.40
CA HIS A 50 17.81 -19.91 -9.06
C HIS A 50 18.19 -19.83 -7.58
N ARG A 51 17.65 -20.69 -6.71
CA ARG A 51 17.80 -20.57 -5.25
C ARG A 51 19.25 -20.47 -4.79
N THR A 52 20.16 -21.31 -5.30
CA THR A 52 21.58 -21.25 -4.93
C THR A 52 22.19 -19.89 -5.25
N ARG A 53 22.04 -19.40 -6.49
CA ARG A 53 22.54 -18.08 -6.91
C ARG A 53 21.81 -16.94 -6.21
N SER A 54 20.54 -17.14 -5.89
CA SER A 54 19.72 -16.16 -5.20
C SER A 54 20.15 -15.98 -3.75
N ASN A 55 20.52 -17.06 -3.05
CA ASN A 55 21.10 -16.96 -1.71
C ASN A 55 22.37 -16.10 -1.69
N GLU A 56 23.20 -16.18 -2.72
CA GLU A 56 24.42 -15.35 -2.83
C GLU A 56 24.09 -13.88 -3.14
N LEU A 57 23.07 -13.64 -3.98
CA LEU A 57 22.71 -12.31 -4.46
C LEU A 57 21.85 -11.50 -3.47
N LEU A 58 20.92 -12.16 -2.78
CA LEU A 58 19.89 -11.53 -1.97
C LEU A 58 20.43 -10.52 -0.94
N PRO A 59 21.52 -10.80 -0.20
CA PRO A 59 22.03 -9.84 0.79
C PRO A 59 22.46 -8.50 0.18
N SER A 60 23.11 -8.53 -0.99
CA SER A 60 23.52 -7.31 -1.68
C SER A 60 22.33 -6.62 -2.37
N TYR A 61 21.43 -7.40 -2.97
CA TYR A 61 20.21 -6.90 -3.57
C TYR A 61 19.33 -6.18 -2.55
N PHE A 62 19.06 -6.79 -1.39
CA PHE A 62 18.22 -6.21 -0.35
C PHE A 62 18.83 -4.95 0.27
N ARG A 63 20.16 -4.87 0.41
CA ARG A 63 20.84 -3.64 0.82
C ARG A 63 20.56 -2.48 -0.13
N ALA A 64 20.57 -2.72 -1.44
CA ALA A 64 20.29 -1.71 -2.45
C ALA A 64 18.79 -1.39 -2.58
N PHE A 65 17.94 -2.41 -2.45
CA PHE A 65 16.50 -2.33 -2.68
C PHE A 65 15.72 -1.74 -1.49
N PHE A 66 16.01 -2.20 -0.27
CA PHE A 66 15.08 -2.01 0.84
C PHE A 66 15.03 -0.58 1.37
N GLY A 67 16.16 0.14 1.38
CA GLY A 67 16.21 1.54 1.81
C GLY A 67 15.33 2.45 0.93
N PRO A 68 15.59 2.54 -0.39
CA PRO A 68 14.74 3.28 -1.32
C PRO A 68 13.30 2.77 -1.35
N GLY A 69 13.11 1.45 -1.24
CA GLY A 69 11.78 0.83 -1.17
C GLY A 69 10.98 1.32 0.04
N THR A 70 11.61 1.45 1.20
CA THR A 70 10.98 1.96 2.43
C THR A 70 10.54 3.41 2.26
N VAL A 71 11.37 4.26 1.62
CA VAL A 71 11.00 5.66 1.34
C VAL A 71 9.74 5.73 0.48
N ARG A 72 9.64 4.90 -0.58
CA ARG A 72 8.45 4.85 -1.44
C ARG A 72 7.20 4.45 -0.65
N VAL A 73 7.29 3.40 0.18
CA VAL A 73 6.18 2.94 1.02
C VAL A 73 5.73 4.04 1.99
N LEU A 74 6.67 4.67 2.69
CA LEU A 74 6.33 5.73 3.65
C LEU A 74 5.74 6.96 2.96
N ALA A 75 6.21 7.33 1.78
CA ALA A 75 5.63 8.43 0.99
C ALA A 75 4.18 8.14 0.59
N LEU A 76 3.92 6.96 0.00
CA LEU A 76 2.57 6.54 -0.41
C LEU A 76 1.63 6.42 0.79
N LEU A 77 2.10 5.85 1.90
CA LEU A 77 1.33 5.73 3.13
C LEU A 77 1.00 7.11 3.70
N THR A 78 1.96 8.03 3.74
CA THR A 78 1.74 9.41 4.22
C THR A 78 0.67 10.11 3.38
N LEU A 79 0.76 10.02 2.05
CA LEU A 79 -0.25 10.60 1.15
C LEU A 79 -1.64 9.97 1.34
N THR A 80 -1.69 8.66 1.56
CA THR A 80 -2.95 7.94 1.83
C THR A 80 -3.58 8.40 3.14
N LEU A 81 -2.79 8.50 4.22
CA LEU A 81 -3.27 8.92 5.54
C LEU A 81 -3.68 10.39 5.57
N THR A 82 -2.90 11.26 4.94
CA THR A 82 -3.23 12.69 4.85
C THR A 82 -4.46 12.93 3.99
N GLY A 83 -4.58 12.26 2.84
CA GLY A 83 -5.77 12.31 1.99
C GLY A 83 -7.02 11.77 2.69
N GLY A 84 -6.92 10.60 3.34
CA GLY A 84 -8.03 10.02 4.11
C GLY A 84 -8.45 10.91 5.29
N GLY A 85 -7.47 11.41 6.05
CA GLY A 85 -7.70 12.35 7.15
C GLY A 85 -8.34 13.66 6.72
N TYR A 86 -7.94 14.22 5.58
CA TYR A 86 -8.55 15.42 5.00
C TYR A 86 -10.03 15.18 4.65
N ASN A 87 -10.36 14.04 4.05
CA ASN A 87 -11.74 13.68 3.75
C ASN A 87 -12.57 13.54 5.03
N ILE A 88 -12.07 12.83 6.05
CA ILE A 88 -12.74 12.70 7.36
C ILE A 88 -12.98 14.08 7.99
N TRP A 89 -11.98 14.96 7.97
CA TRP A 89 -12.08 16.29 8.56
C TRP A 89 -13.09 17.18 7.82
N THR A 90 -13.04 17.19 6.49
CA THR A 90 -13.94 18.01 5.67
C THR A 90 -15.38 17.53 5.80
N GLU A 91 -15.66 16.23 5.75
CA GLU A 91 -17.01 15.69 5.90
C GLU A 91 -17.61 16.01 7.28
N ARG A 92 -16.83 15.86 8.35
CA ARG A 92 -17.27 16.22 9.71
C ARG A 92 -17.57 17.71 9.89
N ARG A 93 -16.82 18.58 9.22
CA ARG A 93 -16.96 20.05 9.37
C ARG A 93 -18.00 20.67 8.45
N SER A 94 -18.11 20.17 7.23
CA SER A 94 -18.94 20.81 6.23
C SER A 94 -20.40 20.41 6.36
N GLY A 95 -20.74 19.22 6.90
CA GLY A 95 -22.13 18.75 6.98
C GLY A 95 -22.84 18.63 5.63
N LEU A 96 -22.12 18.87 4.53
CA LEU A 96 -22.57 18.93 3.13
C LEU A 96 -22.15 17.68 2.34
N ALA A 97 -21.36 16.77 2.91
CA ALA A 97 -20.99 15.51 2.29
C ALA A 97 -21.91 14.40 2.80
N SER A 98 -22.23 13.44 1.93
CA SER A 98 -23.03 12.27 2.28
C SER A 98 -22.55 11.64 3.60
N PRO A 99 -23.36 11.60 4.68
CA PRO A 99 -23.00 10.95 5.94
C PRO A 99 -22.58 9.49 5.74
N ALA A 100 -22.92 8.90 4.59
CA ALA A 100 -22.61 7.53 4.23
C ALA A 100 -21.13 7.30 3.87
N SER A 101 -20.36 8.29 3.40
CA SER A 101 -18.94 8.12 3.01
C SER A 101 -17.97 8.15 4.19
N LEU A 102 -18.33 8.86 5.27
CA LEU A 102 -17.48 9.06 6.45
C LEU A 102 -16.98 7.75 7.10
N PRO A 103 -17.83 6.73 7.31
CA PRO A 103 -17.37 5.44 7.85
C PRO A 103 -16.32 4.78 6.97
N TRP A 104 -16.45 4.89 5.64
CA TRP A 104 -15.54 4.28 4.69
C TRP A 104 -14.19 5.00 4.63
N TYR A 105 -14.16 6.33 4.57
CA TYR A 105 -12.90 7.07 4.66
C TYR A 105 -12.21 6.85 6.02
N THR A 106 -12.98 6.75 7.10
CA THR A 106 -12.46 6.43 8.43
C THR A 106 -11.85 5.03 8.49
N ALA A 107 -12.60 4.01 8.08
CA ALA A 107 -12.14 2.62 8.06
C ALA A 107 -10.92 2.45 7.14
N GLY A 108 -10.96 3.02 5.93
CA GLY A 108 -9.86 2.97 4.97
C GLY A 108 -8.58 3.59 5.53
N THR A 109 -8.69 4.72 6.24
CA THR A 109 -7.53 5.39 6.87
C THR A 109 -6.95 4.57 8.02
N ILE A 110 -7.79 3.98 8.87
CA ILE A 110 -7.34 3.11 9.97
C ILE A 110 -6.66 1.85 9.42
N LEU A 111 -7.23 1.23 8.38
CA LEU A 111 -6.65 0.07 7.72
C LEU A 111 -5.32 0.41 7.05
N ALA A 112 -5.21 1.54 6.36
CA ALA A 112 -3.93 2.02 5.82
C ALA A 112 -2.89 2.19 6.93
N ALA A 113 -3.25 2.82 8.06
CA ALA A 113 -2.33 3.00 9.19
C ALA A 113 -1.89 1.66 9.78
N SER A 114 -2.78 0.67 9.78
CA SER A 114 -2.53 -0.69 10.28
C SER A 114 -1.45 -1.44 9.46
N HIS A 115 -1.08 -0.95 8.27
CA HIS A 115 0.11 -1.41 7.55
C HIS A 115 1.36 -1.44 8.45
N LEU A 116 1.52 -0.43 9.31
CA LEU A 116 2.69 -0.29 10.19
C LEU A 116 2.73 -1.35 11.30
N LEU A 117 1.61 -2.02 11.61
CA LEU A 117 1.58 -3.10 12.60
C LEU A 117 2.38 -4.33 12.16
N PHE A 118 2.70 -4.46 10.87
CA PHE A 118 3.48 -5.56 10.32
C PHE A 118 5.00 -5.33 10.43
N VAL A 119 5.46 -4.13 10.80
CA VAL A 119 6.89 -3.80 10.92
C VAL A 119 7.64 -4.75 11.85
N PRO A 120 7.14 -5.11 13.06
CA PRO A 120 7.84 -6.04 13.95
C PRO A 120 8.05 -7.45 13.36
N ALA A 121 7.16 -7.89 12.46
CA ALA A 121 7.28 -9.18 11.78
C ALA A 121 8.16 -9.12 10.52
N VAL A 122 8.26 -7.94 9.90
CA VAL A 122 9.04 -7.70 8.67
C VAL A 122 10.51 -7.40 8.97
N ALA A 123 10.79 -6.51 9.92
CA ALA A 123 12.13 -5.97 10.15
C ALA A 123 13.19 -7.05 10.45
N PRO A 124 12.95 -8.05 11.33
CA PRO A 124 13.94 -9.10 11.59
C PRO A 124 14.29 -9.92 10.35
N LYS A 125 13.31 -10.17 9.47
CA LYS A 125 13.51 -10.97 8.25
C LYS A 125 14.33 -10.22 7.22
N VAL A 126 14.05 -8.93 7.06
CA VAL A 126 14.84 -8.05 6.19
C VAL A 126 16.27 -7.95 6.69
N GLN A 127 16.46 -7.80 8.00
CA GLN A 127 17.78 -7.77 8.61
C GLN A 127 18.53 -9.09 8.37
N ALA A 128 17.87 -10.23 8.57
CA ALA A 128 18.45 -11.55 8.32
C ALA A 128 18.90 -11.73 6.85
N ILE A 129 18.14 -11.20 5.89
CA ILE A 129 18.55 -11.21 4.48
C ILE A 129 19.76 -10.30 4.25
N ILE A 130 19.72 -9.06 4.74
CA ILE A 130 20.78 -8.05 4.54
C ILE A 130 22.12 -8.49 5.14
N GLU A 131 22.07 -9.04 6.36
CA GLU A 131 23.23 -9.49 7.13
C GLU A 131 23.64 -10.93 6.80
N ASP A 132 22.87 -11.62 5.95
CA ASP A 132 23.00 -13.06 5.67
C ASP A 132 23.13 -13.90 6.95
N THR A 133 22.29 -13.63 7.95
CA THR A 133 22.31 -14.34 9.25
C THR A 133 22.09 -15.84 9.08
N SER A 134 21.34 -16.23 8.05
CA SER A 134 21.04 -17.62 7.70
C SER A 134 22.14 -18.30 6.85
N LYS A 135 23.30 -17.63 6.65
CA LYS A 135 24.53 -18.18 6.05
C LYS A 135 24.31 -18.92 4.74
N GLY A 136 23.92 -18.19 3.70
CA GLY A 136 23.67 -18.77 2.37
C GLY A 136 22.32 -19.46 2.26
N SER A 137 21.37 -19.16 3.15
CA SER A 137 19.96 -19.59 3.04
C SER A 137 18.97 -18.43 3.12
N SER A 138 19.39 -17.24 2.68
CA SER A 138 18.58 -16.00 2.70
C SER A 138 17.28 -16.09 1.88
N THR A 139 17.14 -17.06 0.96
CA THR A 139 15.86 -17.37 0.29
C THR A 139 14.78 -17.84 1.27
N ASN A 140 15.13 -18.49 2.39
CA ASN A 140 14.17 -18.87 3.43
C ASN A 140 13.66 -17.64 4.20
N ASP A 141 14.56 -16.68 4.48
CA ASP A 141 14.18 -15.42 5.12
C ASP A 141 13.29 -14.58 4.19
N LEU A 142 13.61 -14.56 2.89
CA LEU A 142 12.78 -13.95 1.86
C LEU A 142 11.38 -14.58 1.79
N GLU A 143 11.29 -15.90 1.81
CA GLU A 143 10.01 -16.62 1.81
C GLU A 143 9.17 -16.29 3.05
N GLY A 144 9.81 -16.22 4.22
CA GLY A 144 9.18 -15.74 5.44
C GLY A 144 8.72 -14.29 5.34
N TRP A 145 9.50 -13.41 4.70
CA TRP A 145 9.15 -12.01 4.49
C TRP A 145 7.96 -11.89 3.54
N LEU A 146 7.97 -12.61 2.42
CA LEU A 146 6.88 -12.64 1.43
C LEU A 146 5.57 -13.15 2.04
N THR A 147 5.64 -14.11 2.97
CA THR A 147 4.46 -14.59 3.70
C THR A 147 3.79 -13.46 4.48
N VAL A 148 4.56 -12.72 5.29
CA VAL A 148 4.04 -11.57 6.06
C VAL A 148 3.55 -10.45 5.13
N HIS A 149 4.30 -10.18 4.07
CA HIS A 149 3.98 -9.19 3.03
C HIS A 149 2.64 -9.50 2.35
N ARG A 150 2.39 -10.75 1.97
CA ARG A 150 1.11 -11.18 1.38
C ARG A 150 -0.05 -11.01 2.36
N VAL A 151 0.12 -11.41 3.61
CA VAL A 151 -0.93 -11.21 4.64
C VAL A 151 -1.27 -9.74 4.73
N ARG A 152 -0.28 -8.86 4.93
CA ARG A 152 -0.49 -7.41 4.97
C ARG A 152 -1.23 -6.88 3.73
N THR A 153 -0.79 -7.31 2.55
CA THR A 153 -1.35 -6.88 1.25
C THR A 153 -2.83 -7.24 1.15
N TRP A 154 -3.16 -8.51 1.40
CA TRP A 154 -4.51 -9.02 1.22
C TRP A 154 -5.46 -8.65 2.37
N THR A 155 -4.92 -8.31 3.55
CA THR A 155 -5.75 -7.88 4.69
C THR A 155 -5.90 -6.36 4.73
N VAL A 156 -4.85 -5.62 5.05
CA VAL A 156 -4.99 -4.20 5.42
C VAL A 156 -4.87 -3.28 4.21
N ASP A 157 -3.97 -3.59 3.27
CA ASP A 157 -3.77 -2.76 2.08
C ASP A 157 -4.98 -2.88 1.13
N LEU A 158 -5.45 -4.11 0.87
CA LEU A 158 -6.62 -4.33 0.02
C LEU A 158 -7.90 -3.81 0.67
N ALA A 159 -8.14 -4.09 1.96
CA ALA A 159 -9.34 -3.59 2.62
C ALA A 159 -9.35 -2.06 2.68
N SER A 160 -8.20 -1.42 2.91
CA SER A 160 -8.08 0.03 2.86
C SER A 160 -8.49 0.59 1.49
N TRP A 161 -7.96 0.01 0.41
CA TRP A 161 -8.30 0.39 -0.95
C TRP A 161 -9.79 0.22 -1.26
N VAL A 162 -10.39 -0.92 -0.88
CA VAL A 162 -11.84 -1.17 -1.04
C VAL A 162 -12.65 -0.11 -0.31
N CYS A 163 -12.29 0.23 0.93
CA CYS A 163 -12.97 1.27 1.67
C CYS A 163 -12.90 2.63 0.96
N PHE A 164 -11.75 3.03 0.43
CA PHE A 164 -11.64 4.29 -0.31
C PHE A 164 -12.39 4.27 -1.64
N ALA A 165 -12.44 3.12 -2.33
CA ALA A 165 -13.22 2.96 -3.56
C ALA A 165 -14.72 3.13 -3.29
N ILE A 166 -15.23 2.49 -2.23
CA ILE A 166 -16.63 2.63 -1.81
C ILE A 166 -16.91 4.06 -1.37
N GLY A 167 -16.07 4.62 -0.49
CA GLY A 167 -16.19 5.99 -0.01
C GLY A 167 -16.30 6.99 -1.15
N MET A 168 -15.45 6.87 -2.18
CA MET A 168 -15.51 7.73 -3.36
C MET A 168 -16.79 7.52 -4.19
N SER A 169 -17.26 6.27 -4.34
CA SER A 169 -18.43 5.95 -5.17
C SER A 169 -19.78 6.44 -4.64
N ILE A 170 -19.87 6.73 -3.32
CA ILE A 170 -21.12 7.12 -2.64
C ILE A 170 -21.13 8.59 -2.19
N VAL A 171 -20.12 9.35 -2.59
CA VAL A 171 -20.09 10.80 -2.41
C VAL A 171 -20.97 11.43 -3.49
N GLU A 172 -22.27 11.51 -3.21
CA GLU A 172 -23.23 12.38 -3.90
C GLU A 172 -23.17 13.81 -3.32
#